data_AF-A0A7H4MF57-F1
#
_entry.id   AF-A0A7H4MF57-F1
#
_cell.length_a   1.000
_cell.length_b   1.000
_cell.length_c   1.000
_cell.angle_alpha   90.00
_cell.angle_beta   90.00
_cell.angle_gamma   90.00
#
_symmetry.space_group_name_H-M   'P 1'
#
loop_
_entity.id
_entity.type
_entity.pdbx_description
1 polymer ?
#
loop_
_entity_poly.entity_id
_entity_poly.type
_entity_poly.pdbx_seq_one_letter_code
_entity_poly.pdbx_strand_id
1 'polypeptide(L)'
;MQYWLPDVPTWVWAAAFFLIINAVNLVNVRLYGEAEFWFALIKVLAIIGMIAFGLWMLFGGHGGSKAGFDNLWKHGGFLATGWHGLILSLAVIMFSFGGLELIGITAAEAQTRKRASRKR
;
A
#
# COMPACT_ATOMS: atom_id res chain seq x y z
N MET A 1 10.48 -14.00 -3.17
CA MET A 1 11.19 -15.15 -2.57
C MET A 1 11.85 -16.06 -3.59
N GLN A 2 11.27 -16.27 -4.78
CA GLN A 2 11.95 -16.96 -5.90
C GLN A 2 13.32 -16.36 -6.28
N TYR A 3 13.52 -15.05 -6.08
CA TYR A 3 14.83 -14.43 -6.31
C TYR A 3 15.91 -14.87 -5.30
N TRP A 4 15.51 -15.23 -4.08
CA TRP A 4 16.41 -15.59 -2.97
C TRP A 4 16.54 -17.11 -2.80
N LEU A 5 15.45 -17.84 -3.05
CA LEU A 5 15.36 -19.31 -3.02
C LEU A 5 14.51 -19.77 -4.21
N PRO A 6 15.12 -19.86 -5.42
CA PRO A 6 14.41 -20.19 -6.66
C PRO A 6 13.84 -21.61 -6.68
N ASP A 7 14.47 -22.54 -5.96
CA ASP A 7 14.05 -23.95 -5.90
C ASP A 7 12.81 -24.18 -5.02
N VAL A 8 12.40 -23.19 -4.23
CA VAL A 8 11.23 -23.32 -3.35
C VAL A 8 9.97 -22.87 -4.09
N PRO A 9 8.98 -23.76 -4.28
CA PRO A 9 7.73 -23.42 -4.94
C PRO A 9 6.97 -22.30 -4.22
N THR A 10 6.33 -21.43 -4.99
CA THR A 10 5.57 -20.28 -4.46
C THR A 10 4.49 -20.68 -3.45
N TRP A 11 3.89 -21.86 -3.60
CA TRP A 11 2.86 -22.35 -2.67
C TRP A 11 3.41 -22.64 -1.27
N VAL A 12 4.67 -23.05 -1.14
CA VAL A 12 5.32 -23.32 0.15
C VAL A 12 5.45 -22.02 0.92
N TRP A 13 5.85 -20.93 0.24
CA TRP A 13 5.90 -19.60 0.83
C TRP A 13 4.52 -19.11 1.26
N ALA A 14 3.50 -19.30 0.42
CA ALA A 14 2.13 -18.92 0.76
C ALA A 14 1.63 -19.66 2.01
N ALA A 15 1.87 -20.97 2.09
CA ALA A 15 1.51 -21.78 3.26
C ALA A 15 2.29 -21.37 4.52
N ALA A 16 3.59 -21.11 4.39
CA ALA A 16 4.42 -20.67 5.51
C ALA A 16 3.95 -19.33 6.09
N PHE A 17 3.73 -18.31 5.23
CA PHE A 17 3.21 -17.02 5.68
C PHE A 17 1.82 -17.13 6.29
N PHE A 18 0.95 -17.96 5.71
CA PHE A 18 -0.37 -18.23 6.27
C PHE A 18 -0.30 -18.77 7.70
N LEU A 19 0.55 -19.78 7.93
CA LEU A 19 0.74 -20.37 9.26
C LEU A 19 1.35 -19.38 10.25
N ILE A 20 2.36 -18.59 9.81
CA ILE A 20 3.00 -17.58 10.66
C ILE A 20 1.98 -16.52 11.09
N ILE A 21 1.20 -15.97 10.15
CA ILE A 21 0.19 -14.96 10.47
C ILE A 21 -0.86 -15.53 11.43
N ASN A 22 -1.30 -16.77 11.20
CA ASN A 22 -2.26 -17.42 12.08
C ASN A 22 -1.69 -17.62 13.49
N ALA A 23 -0.42 -18.00 13.61
CA ALA A 23 0.27 -18.13 14.89
C ALA A 23 0.44 -16.78 15.60
N VAL A 24 0.78 -15.72 14.87
CA VAL A 24 0.90 -14.35 15.42
C VAL A 24 -0.46 -13.84 15.91
N ASN A 25 -1.55 -14.17 15.23
CA ASN A 25 -2.91 -13.82 15.67
C ASN A 25 -3.30 -14.44 17.03
N LEU A 26 -2.57 -15.45 17.52
CA LEU A 26 -2.76 -16.05 18.84
C LEU A 26 -1.95 -15.35 19.95
N VAL A 27 -1.04 -14.44 19.58
CA VAL A 27 -0.17 -13.73 20.53
C VAL A 27 -0.84 -12.44 21.02
N ASN A 28 -0.57 -12.10 22.28
CA ASN A 28 -1.18 -11.05 23.10
C ASN A 28 -1.57 -9.74 22.36
N VAL A 29 -2.87 -9.46 22.31
CA VAL A 29 -3.54 -8.32 21.64
C VAL A 29 -2.98 -6.95 22.03
N ARG A 30 -2.38 -6.81 23.22
CA ARG A 30 -1.91 -5.52 23.71
C ARG A 30 -0.66 -5.00 23.01
N LEU A 31 0.26 -5.88 22.60
CA LEU A 31 1.45 -5.49 21.83
C LEU A 31 1.13 -5.22 20.36
N TYR A 32 0.04 -5.81 19.85
CA TYR A 32 -0.34 -5.72 18.45
C TYR A 32 -0.63 -4.27 18.02
N GLY A 33 -1.37 -3.51 18.84
CA GLY A 33 -1.74 -2.13 18.51
C GLY A 33 -0.55 -1.17 18.47
N GLU A 34 0.41 -1.31 19.39
CA GLU A 34 1.64 -0.49 19.38
C GLU A 34 2.51 -0.83 18.16
N ALA A 35 2.71 -2.12 17.88
CA ALA A 35 3.49 -2.57 16.72
C ALA A 35 2.87 -2.10 15.40
N GLU A 36 1.55 -2.21 15.24
CA GLU A 36 0.82 -1.77 14.05
C GLU A 36 0.99 -0.26 13.83
N PHE A 37 0.90 0.55 14.90
CA PHE A 37 1.15 1.99 14.82
C PHE A 37 2.57 2.32 14.34
N TRP A 38 3.59 1.66 14.90
CA TRP A 38 4.98 1.86 14.48
C TRP A 38 5.22 1.44 13.02
N PHE A 39 4.67 0.29 12.59
CA PHE A 39 4.79 -0.14 11.20
C PHE A 39 4.04 0.78 10.22
N ALA A 40 2.87 1.31 10.62
CA ALA A 40 2.15 2.30 9.83
C ALA A 40 2.96 3.61 9.71
N LEU A 41 3.58 4.08 10.80
CA LEU A 41 4.41 5.28 10.77
C LEU A 41 5.61 5.13 9.83
N ILE A 42 6.34 4.01 9.91
CA ILE A 42 7.46 3.72 9.00
C ILE A 42 6.98 3.73 7.55
N LYS A 43 5.83 3.12 7.27
CA LYS A 43 5.25 3.09 5.92
C LYS A 43 4.95 4.50 5.40
N VAL A 44 4.34 5.36 6.22
CA VAL A 44 4.04 6.76 5.85
C VAL A 44 5.33 7.54 5.58
N LEU A 45 6.33 7.43 6.46
CA LEU A 45 7.62 8.09 6.28
C LEU A 45 8.35 7.62 5.02
N ALA A 46 8.28 6.32 4.70
CA ALA A 46 8.86 5.77 3.48
C ALA A 46 8.19 6.35 2.22
N ILE A 47 6.85 6.47 2.20
CA ILE A 47 6.12 7.08 1.07
C ILE A 47 6.53 8.54 0.90
N ILE A 48 6.56 9.31 1.99
CA ILE A 48 6.98 10.72 1.95
C ILE A 48 8.42 10.84 1.46
N GLY A 49 9.33 10.00 1.97
CA GLY A 49 10.73 9.95 1.55
C GLY A 49 10.89 9.63 0.07
N MET A 50 10.15 8.66 -0.45
CA MET A 50 10.18 8.32 -1.89
C MET A 50 9.65 9.46 -2.76
N ILE A 51 8.58 10.14 -2.34
CA ILE A 51 8.04 11.30 -3.07
C ILE A 51 9.06 12.44 -3.08
N ALA A 52 9.61 12.80 -1.91
CA ALA A 52 10.61 13.86 -1.81
C ALA A 52 11.88 13.54 -2.62
N PHE A 53 12.34 12.29 -2.58
CA PHE A 53 13.47 11.82 -3.37
C PHE A 53 13.19 11.90 -4.88
N GLY A 54 12.01 11.48 -5.32
CA GLY A 54 11.60 11.59 -6.73
C GLY A 54 11.53 13.04 -7.22
N LEU A 55 10.98 13.96 -6.41
CA LEU A 55 10.95 15.39 -6.71
C LEU A 55 12.37 15.98 -6.75
N TRP A 56 13.23 15.59 -5.81
CA TRP A 56 14.63 16.01 -5.80
C TRP A 56 15.36 15.55 -7.07
N MET A 57 15.13 14.32 -7.54
CA MET A 57 15.71 13.84 -8.81
C MET A 57 15.18 14.62 -10.02
N LEU A 58 13.89 14.96 -10.02
CA LEU A 58 13.23 15.66 -11.13
C LEU A 58 13.67 17.13 -11.25
N PHE A 59 13.80 17.84 -10.13
CA PHE A 59 14.18 19.26 -10.11
C PHE A 59 15.69 19.50 -9.95
N GLY A 60 16.41 18.57 -9.33
CA GLY A 60 17.84 18.70 -9.06
C GLY A 60 18.76 18.37 -10.25
N GLY A 61 18.22 17.92 -11.39
CA GLY A 61 19.02 17.53 -12.56
C GLY A 61 19.85 16.26 -12.37
N HIS A 62 19.77 15.62 -11.20
CA HIS A 62 20.47 14.37 -10.87
C HIS A 62 19.74 13.11 -11.36
N GLY A 63 18.54 13.23 -11.93
CA GLY A 63 17.77 12.11 -12.48
C GLY A 63 18.26 11.58 -13.84
N GLY A 64 19.30 12.19 -14.42
CA GLY A 64 19.82 11.84 -15.75
C GLY A 64 18.89 12.27 -16.90
N SER A 65 19.29 11.99 -18.15
CA SER A 65 18.58 12.43 -19.37
C SER A 65 17.17 11.82 -19.56
N LYS A 66 16.77 10.89 -18.70
CA LYS A 66 15.47 10.22 -18.73
C LYS A 66 14.47 10.76 -17.70
N ALA A 67 14.92 11.56 -16.74
CA ALA A 67 14.06 12.20 -15.75
C ALA A 67 13.51 13.51 -16.31
N GLY A 68 12.46 13.40 -17.13
CA GLY A 68 11.79 14.55 -17.74
C GLY A 68 10.28 14.37 -17.78
N PHE A 69 9.55 15.49 -17.76
CA PHE A 69 8.09 15.49 -17.87
C PHE A 69 7.61 14.93 -19.21
N ASP A 70 8.46 14.95 -20.25
CA ASP A 70 8.18 14.32 -21.53
C ASP A 70 7.95 12.80 -21.42
N ASN A 71 8.48 12.16 -20.38
CA ASN A 71 8.27 10.73 -20.12
C ASN A 71 6.79 10.36 -19.89
N LEU A 72 5.94 11.33 -19.53
CA LEU A 72 4.50 11.13 -19.32
C LEU A 72 3.74 10.72 -20.59
N TRP A 73 4.26 11.08 -21.77
CA TRP A 73 3.59 10.82 -23.05
C TRP A 73 4.51 10.29 -24.16
N LYS A 74 5.84 10.32 -23.97
CA LYS A 74 6.81 9.86 -24.97
C LYS A 74 6.80 8.35 -25.21
N HIS A 75 6.34 7.56 -24.24
CA HIS A 75 6.29 6.09 -24.32
C HIS A 75 4.90 5.57 -24.69
N GLY A 76 4.37 6.00 -25.84
CA GLY A 76 3.06 5.56 -26.34
C GLY A 76 1.87 6.44 -25.92
N GLY A 77 2.11 7.67 -25.46
CA GLY A 77 1.07 8.59 -25.02
C GLY A 77 0.46 8.23 -23.67
N PHE A 78 -0.59 8.95 -23.27
CA PHE A 78 -1.28 8.74 -21.99
C PHE A 78 -1.99 7.38 -21.90
N LEU A 79 -2.36 6.80 -23.05
CA LEU A 79 -3.03 5.50 -23.16
C LEU A 79 -2.21 4.52 -24.02
N ALA A 80 -0.96 4.29 -23.64
CA ALA A 80 -0.04 3.39 -24.37
C ALA A 80 -0.59 1.96 -24.58
N THR A 81 -1.39 1.47 -23.63
CA THR A 81 -2.07 0.16 -23.68
C THR A 81 -3.55 0.24 -24.08
N GLY A 82 -4.03 1.41 -24.50
CA GLY A 82 -5.42 1.66 -24.85
C GLY A 82 -6.41 1.53 -23.68
N TRP A 83 -7.70 1.49 -24.01
CA TRP A 83 -8.81 1.38 -23.06
C TRP A 83 -8.75 0.12 -22.18
N HIS A 84 -8.26 -0.99 -22.74
CA HIS A 84 -8.15 -2.23 -22.00
C HIS A 84 -7.17 -2.12 -20.83
N GLY A 85 -5.99 -1.55 -21.07
CA GLY A 85 -5.01 -1.33 -20.01
C GLY A 85 -5.48 -0.32 -18.94
N LEU A 86 -6.29 0.68 -19.33
CA LEU A 86 -6.93 1.59 -18.38
C LEU A 86 -7.90 0.84 -17.45
N ILE A 87 -8.76 -0.03 -18.00
CA ILE A 87 -9.72 -0.80 -17.20
C ILE A 87 -8.99 -1.75 -16.24
N LEU A 88 -7.92 -2.41 -16.70
CA LEU A 88 -7.11 -3.27 -15.85
C LEU A 88 -6.40 -2.49 -14.74
N SER A 89 -5.88 -1.29 -15.03
CA SER A 89 -5.23 -0.46 -13.99
C SER A 89 -6.23 0.00 -12.93
N LEU A 90 -7.47 0.34 -13.32
CA LEU A 90 -8.54 0.65 -12.38
C LEU A 90 -8.86 -0.54 -11.46
N ALA A 91 -8.88 -1.77 -11.97
CA ALA A 91 -9.08 -2.96 -11.15
C ALA A 91 -7.96 -3.14 -10.11
N VAL A 92 -6.70 -2.92 -10.49
CA VAL A 92 -5.55 -2.97 -9.58
C VAL A 92 -5.61 -1.85 -8.52
N ILE A 93 -6.03 -0.65 -8.92
CA ILE A 93 -6.23 0.48 -8.00
C ILE A 93 -7.29 0.12 -6.96
N MET A 94 -8.46 -0.38 -7.38
CA MET A 94 -9.51 -0.81 -6.46
C MET A 94 -9.02 -1.86 -5.45
N PHE A 95 -8.28 -2.87 -5.92
CA PHE A 95 -7.72 -3.89 -5.04
C PHE A 95 -6.72 -3.31 -4.02
N SER A 96 -5.90 -2.34 -4.45
CA SER A 96 -4.92 -1.66 -3.57
C SER A 96 -5.58 -0.87 -2.43
N PHE A 97 -6.84 -0.47 -2.60
CA PHE A 97 -7.62 0.29 -1.62
C PHE A 97 -8.63 -0.56 -0.82
N GLY A 98 -8.62 -1.89 -0.96
CA GLY A 98 -9.59 -2.81 -0.34
C GLY A 98 -9.69 -2.80 1.19
N GLY A 99 -8.83 -2.07 1.91
CA GLY A 99 -8.90 -1.89 3.36
C GLY A 99 -9.59 -0.60 3.84
N LEU A 100 -9.87 0.36 2.95
CA LEU A 100 -10.46 1.65 3.32
C LEU A 100 -11.94 1.52 3.76
N GLU A 101 -12.66 0.54 3.22
CA GLU A 101 -14.07 0.31 3.54
C GLU A 101 -14.27 -0.03 5.02
N LEU A 102 -13.40 -0.86 5.60
CA LEU A 102 -13.46 -1.25 7.01
C LEU A 102 -13.21 -0.07 7.96
N ILE A 103 -12.28 0.80 7.60
CA ILE A 103 -11.99 2.05 8.33
C ILE A 103 -13.20 2.97 8.27
N GLY A 104 -13.84 3.10 7.10
CA GLY A 104 -15.05 3.91 6.90
C GLY A 104 -16.22 3.44 7.77
N ILE A 105 -16.49 2.13 7.81
CA ILE A 105 -17.54 1.54 8.64
C ILE A 105 -17.24 1.76 10.13
N THR A 106 -16.01 1.48 10.55
CA THR A 106 -15.61 1.64 11.97
C THR A 106 -15.69 3.09 12.42
N ALA A 107 -15.33 4.05 11.54
CA ALA A 107 -15.48 5.48 11.82
C ALA A 107 -16.96 5.91 11.94
N ALA A 108 -17.84 5.39 11.09
CA ALA A 108 -19.28 5.65 11.15
C ALA A 108 -19.92 5.10 12.43
N GLU A 109 -19.53 3.89 12.85
CA GLU A 109 -19.98 3.28 14.11
C GLU A 109 -19.46 4.04 15.34
N ALA A 110 -18.20 4.50 15.33
CA ALA A 110 -17.61 5.29 16.40
C ALA A 110 -18.30 6.65 16.59
N GLN A 111 -18.69 7.32 15.50
CA GLN A 111 -19.46 8.57 15.56
C GLN A 111 -20.85 8.35 16.18
N THR A 112 -21.48 7.21 15.89
CA THR A 112 -22.79 6.84 16.46
C THR A 112 -22.71 6.64 17.98
N ARG A 113 -21.65 5.97 18.48
CA ARG A 113 -21.43 5.83 19.93
C ARG A 113 -21.20 7.17 20.65
N LYS A 114 -20.42 8.09 20.08
CA LYS A 114 -20.20 9.43 20.66
C LYS A 114 -21.48 10.26 20.76
N ARG A 115 -22.43 10.09 19.84
CA ARG A 115 -23.76 10.74 19.92
C ARG A 115 -24.63 10.15 21.03
N ALA A 116 -24.56 8.84 21.26
CA ALA A 116 -25.33 8.18 22.32
C ALA A 116 -24.86 8.58 23.74
N SER A 117 -23.56 8.77 23.95
CA SER A 117 -23.01 9.19 25.25
C SER A 117 -23.20 10.68 25.56
N ARG A 118 -23.46 11.52 24.55
CA ARG A 118 -23.71 12.97 24.72
C ARG A 118 -25.18 13.30 25.07
N LYS A 119 -26.07 12.30 25.06
CA LYS A 119 -27.50 12.43 25.38
C LYS A 119 -27.86 11.97 26.81
N ARG A 120 -26.87 11.67 27.65
CA ARG A 120 -27.03 11.40 29.09
C ARG A 120 -26.35 12.49 29.90
#